data_AF-A0A8C6X280-F1
#
_entry.id   AF-A0A8C6X280-F1
#
_cell.length_a   1.000
_cell.length_b   1.000
_cell.length_c   1.000
_cell.angle_alpha   90.00
_cell.angle_beta   90.00
_cell.angle_gamma   90.00
#
_symmetry.space_group_name_H-M   'P 1'
#
loop_
_entity.id
_entity.type
_entity.pdbx_description
1 polymer ?
#
loop_
_entity_poly.entity_id
_entity_poly.type
_entity_poly.pdbx_seq_one_letter_code
_entity_poly.pdbx_strand_id
1 'polypeptide(L)'
;NNNNNNNNNNRSYNSTSSGHQLSITVKEITQNQRRVWFADGILPNGEVADTTKLSSGAKRFPQEPVSPNCNYLSFYCFIFSSESLVEEHPSNEQVTLLLEESNPLTFILNTNLLVNVKILSYNSEKCWFFSTNGMHGLGQAEIIIVLHCLSDESDVPKEIFNLFINIYKDAMKGKFIGNLENIIFTEDFLGSKEHGGFLFVTPTFQKLDDLMLPSDPFLCGILIHKQEVPWAKVFPIRLMLRLGAEYGVYPTPLTSIRHRKPLFGKIGHTVMDLLVDLRNYQYTLHRIDNLFIHMEMGRSYIKIPLRKYNEIMKVINTSNEHVISIGASFNSQADSHLVCVQNEDGVYQTQANSATGHPRKITGASFVVFNGALKTSSGFLAKSSIVEDGIMVQITPETMEGLRQALSEKKDFRITCGKVDSGDFREYVDICWIENDEKTNMRITSPIDGKSMEGVQSEKIVQEECFEVDGKLVKCTEVFYLSNVSELHNSVHQLAKEIALASYIALGKHLKTLKNNGMNKIGLRVSMDADMVEYQAGSGGQVLPQHYLNDLDSALIPVIHGWISNTTNLPLEIELIFFINESLLI
;
A
#
# COMPACT_ATOMS: atom_id res chain seq x y z
N ASN A 1 6.47 -66.99 2.07
CA ASN A 1 5.90 -67.12 3.42
C ASN A 1 4.98 -65.93 3.65
N ASN A 2 3.71 -66.00 3.20
CA ASN A 2 2.52 -66.48 3.96
C ASN A 2 2.32 -65.64 5.24
N ASN A 3 1.17 -65.05 5.57
CA ASN A 3 -0.24 -65.14 5.16
C ASN A 3 -0.94 -63.87 5.73
N ASN A 4 -1.84 -63.19 5.02
CA ASN A 4 -3.30 -63.43 4.91
C ASN A 4 -4.09 -63.46 6.23
N ASN A 5 -5.03 -62.50 6.39
CA ASN A 5 -6.49 -62.67 6.57
C ASN A 5 -7.12 -61.38 7.12
N ASN A 6 -7.92 -60.63 6.34
CA ASN A 6 -9.37 -60.79 6.10
C ASN A 6 -10.20 -61.08 7.35
N ASN A 7 -11.11 -60.16 7.73
CA ASN A 7 -12.55 -60.43 7.62
C ASN A 7 -13.46 -59.20 7.84
N ASN A 8 -14.36 -59.05 6.87
CA ASN A 8 -15.60 -58.29 6.90
C ASN A 8 -16.53 -58.74 8.05
N ASN A 9 -17.43 -57.85 8.49
CA ASN A 9 -18.87 -58.19 8.52
C ASN A 9 -19.79 -56.97 8.66
N ASN A 10 -20.76 -56.93 7.73
CA ASN A 10 -21.95 -56.11 7.66
C ASN A 10 -22.98 -56.40 8.78
N ARG A 11 -23.83 -55.41 9.09
CA ARG A 11 -25.32 -55.46 9.29
C ARG A 11 -25.80 -54.19 10.03
N SER A 12 -26.50 -53.22 9.42
CA SER A 12 -27.92 -53.15 8.96
C SER A 12 -28.92 -52.62 10.01
N TYR A 13 -29.47 -51.41 9.74
CA TYR A 13 -30.83 -50.85 9.96
C TYR A 13 -31.74 -51.29 11.15
N ASN A 14 -32.19 -50.34 12.00
CA ASN A 14 -33.53 -49.72 11.99
C ASN A 14 -33.94 -48.98 13.30
N SER A 15 -34.62 -47.83 13.09
CA SER A 15 -35.60 -47.06 13.90
C SER A 15 -35.99 -47.45 15.33
N THR A 16 -36.14 -46.47 16.23
CA THR A 16 -37.45 -46.01 16.79
C THR A 16 -37.32 -44.86 17.80
N SER A 17 -38.36 -44.04 17.82
CA SER A 17 -38.65 -42.85 18.62
C SER A 17 -39.10 -43.13 20.07
N SER A 18 -38.77 -42.24 21.00
CA SER A 18 -39.65 -41.90 22.14
C SER A 18 -39.28 -40.52 22.69
N GLY A 19 -40.26 -39.62 22.73
CA GLY A 19 -40.09 -38.22 23.09
C GLY A 19 -40.17 -37.93 24.59
N HIS A 20 -39.61 -36.79 24.96
CA HIS A 20 -40.03 -36.01 26.13
C HIS A 20 -40.16 -34.54 25.74
N GLN A 21 -41.38 -34.05 25.91
CA GLN A 21 -41.83 -32.69 25.70
C GLN A 21 -41.73 -31.97 27.06
N LEU A 22 -40.94 -30.90 27.15
CA LEU A 22 -41.05 -29.93 28.25
C LEU A 22 -41.01 -28.52 27.64
N SER A 23 -42.11 -27.83 27.90
CA SER A 23 -42.54 -26.51 27.46
C SER A 23 -41.55 -25.40 27.81
N ILE A 24 -41.25 -24.52 26.84
CA ILE A 24 -40.70 -23.19 27.11
C ILE A 24 -41.64 -22.14 26.54
N THR A 25 -42.05 -21.25 27.44
CA THR A 25 -42.99 -20.16 27.28
C THR A 25 -42.49 -19.14 26.25
N VAL A 26 -43.32 -18.84 25.25
CA VAL A 26 -43.09 -17.74 24.31
C VAL A 26 -43.25 -16.41 25.07
N LYS A 27 -42.15 -15.70 25.30
CA LYS A 27 -42.17 -14.26 25.54
C LYS A 27 -41.80 -13.57 24.23
N GLU A 28 -42.81 -12.98 23.60
CA GLU A 28 -42.61 -11.99 22.54
C GLU A 28 -41.82 -10.81 23.10
N ILE A 29 -40.65 -10.54 22.52
CA ILE A 29 -39.99 -9.23 22.59
C ILE A 29 -39.59 -8.88 21.16
N THR A 30 -40.19 -7.79 20.69
CA THR A 30 -40.12 -7.22 19.35
C THR A 30 -38.68 -6.95 18.88
N GLN A 31 -38.30 -7.57 17.76
CA GLN A 31 -37.04 -7.35 17.04
C GLN A 31 -37.13 -6.08 16.19
N ASN A 32 -36.30 -5.07 16.48
CA ASN A 32 -35.96 -3.99 15.54
C ASN A 32 -34.55 -4.25 15.01
N GLN A 33 -34.44 -4.83 13.81
CA GLN A 33 -33.17 -5.00 13.12
C GLN A 33 -32.77 -3.68 12.44
N ARG A 34 -31.62 -3.12 12.81
CA ARG A 34 -30.88 -2.16 11.98
C ARG A 34 -29.53 -2.79 11.66
N ARG A 35 -29.26 -3.05 10.38
CA ARG A 35 -27.99 -3.61 9.87
C ARG A 35 -27.08 -2.46 9.43
N VAL A 36 -25.81 -2.52 9.83
CA VAL A 36 -24.74 -1.64 9.34
C VAL A 36 -23.94 -2.42 8.29
N TRP A 37 -23.63 -1.77 7.18
CA TRP A 37 -22.89 -2.34 6.05
C TRP A 37 -21.41 -1.96 6.14
N PHE A 38 -20.52 -2.94 5.99
CA PHE A 38 -19.07 -2.71 5.86
C PHE A 38 -18.75 -2.12 4.48
N ALA A 39 -17.68 -1.32 4.36
CA ALA A 39 -17.30 -0.63 3.13
C ALA A 39 -16.97 -1.57 1.94
N ASP A 40 -16.77 -2.86 2.21
CA ASP A 40 -16.51 -3.93 1.24
C ASP A 40 -17.66 -4.94 1.10
N GLY A 41 -18.71 -4.84 1.94
CA GLY A 41 -19.83 -5.79 1.97
C GLY A 41 -19.49 -7.14 2.61
N ILE A 42 -18.33 -7.28 3.26
CA ILE A 42 -17.83 -8.54 3.81
C ILE A 42 -17.89 -8.47 5.35
N LEU A 43 -18.51 -9.48 5.97
CA LEU A 43 -18.51 -9.62 7.43
C LEU A 43 -17.09 -9.99 7.92
N PRO A 44 -16.73 -9.74 9.19
CA PRO A 44 -15.39 -10.04 9.74
C PRO A 44 -14.92 -11.50 9.59
N ASN A 45 -15.82 -12.43 9.25
CA ASN A 45 -15.56 -13.85 9.00
C ASN A 45 -15.41 -14.20 7.51
N GLY A 46 -15.50 -13.24 6.58
CA GLY A 46 -15.40 -13.48 5.14
C GLY A 46 -16.70 -13.89 4.44
N GLU A 47 -17.85 -13.89 5.13
CA GLU A 47 -19.14 -14.27 4.55
C GLU A 47 -19.91 -13.08 3.93
N VAL A 48 -20.63 -13.35 2.83
CA VAL A 48 -21.53 -12.41 2.14
C VAL A 48 -22.90 -12.43 2.80
N ALA A 49 -23.45 -11.26 3.16
CA ALA A 49 -24.72 -11.16 3.89
C ALA A 49 -25.95 -11.44 3.00
N ASP A 50 -26.86 -12.30 3.47
CA ASP A 50 -28.10 -12.70 2.78
C ASP A 50 -29.28 -11.73 3.08
N THR A 51 -29.98 -11.22 2.06
CA THR A 51 -30.83 -10.00 2.11
C THR A 51 -32.33 -10.18 1.93
N THR A 52 -32.89 -11.39 2.05
CA THR A 52 -34.29 -11.64 1.65
C THR A 52 -35.42 -11.16 2.57
N LYS A 53 -35.23 -10.26 3.57
CA LYS A 53 -36.35 -9.76 4.38
C LYS A 53 -36.28 -8.26 4.77
N LEU A 54 -37.38 -7.57 4.44
CA LEU A 54 -38.00 -6.38 5.06
C LEU A 54 -37.86 -5.01 4.37
N SER A 55 -38.96 -4.65 3.69
CA SER A 55 -39.47 -3.30 3.48
C SER A 55 -40.41 -2.90 4.63
N SER A 56 -40.52 -1.58 4.86
CA SER A 56 -41.51 -0.83 5.69
C SER A 56 -41.16 -0.50 7.15
N GLY A 57 -41.24 0.80 7.48
CA GLY A 57 -41.34 1.30 8.87
C GLY A 57 -40.57 2.58 9.21
N ALA A 58 -40.97 3.75 8.69
CA ALA A 58 -40.42 5.05 9.07
C ALA A 58 -41.25 5.72 10.20
N LYS A 59 -40.61 6.26 11.24
CA LYS A 59 -41.18 7.29 12.14
C LYS A 59 -40.14 8.34 12.52
N ARG A 60 -40.52 9.63 12.38
CA ARG A 60 -39.78 10.86 12.74
C ARG A 60 -40.14 11.32 14.15
N PHE A 61 -39.20 11.94 14.87
CA PHE A 61 -39.42 12.82 16.04
C PHE A 61 -38.28 13.88 16.17
N PRO A 62 -38.46 14.97 16.95
CA PRO A 62 -38.13 16.34 16.54
C PRO A 62 -36.81 16.93 17.10
N GLN A 63 -36.33 17.97 16.43
CA GLN A 63 -35.10 18.73 16.65
C GLN A 63 -35.21 19.80 17.76
N GLU A 64 -34.13 20.00 18.51
CA GLU A 64 -33.81 21.23 19.26
C GLU A 64 -32.41 21.76 18.88
N PRO A 65 -32.13 23.08 19.06
CA PRO A 65 -31.18 23.82 18.22
C PRO A 65 -29.74 23.79 18.75
N VAL A 66 -28.79 23.60 17.83
CA VAL A 66 -27.34 23.53 18.12
C VAL A 66 -26.68 24.91 17.92
N SER A 67 -25.80 25.28 18.85
CA SER A 67 -24.97 26.50 18.84
C SER A 67 -23.71 26.34 17.96
N PRO A 68 -23.17 27.42 17.35
CA PRO A 68 -22.27 27.30 16.19
C PRO A 68 -20.77 27.19 16.56
N ASN A 69 -20.39 26.39 17.56
CA ASN A 69 -18.97 26.17 17.90
C ASN A 69 -18.69 24.79 18.53
N CYS A 70 -18.97 23.70 17.81
CA CYS A 70 -18.59 22.35 18.23
C CYS A 70 -17.92 21.55 17.10
N ASN A 71 -16.62 21.80 16.88
CA ASN A 71 -15.75 20.93 16.07
C ASN A 71 -15.12 19.87 16.98
N TYR A 72 -15.86 18.81 17.30
CA TYR A 72 -15.30 17.56 17.81
C TYR A 72 -16.07 16.41 17.19
N LEU A 73 -15.44 15.70 16.24
CA LEU A 73 -15.80 14.33 15.88
C LEU A 73 -15.50 13.46 17.12
N SER A 74 -16.44 13.40 18.04
CA SER A 74 -16.41 12.53 19.21
C SER A 74 -17.51 11.49 19.06
N PHE A 75 -17.28 10.41 18.33
CA PHE A 75 -18.10 9.21 18.49
C PHE A 75 -17.22 7.98 18.25
N TYR A 76 -16.52 7.53 19.30
CA TYR A 76 -15.96 6.18 19.31
C TYR A 76 -17.13 5.22 19.55
N CYS A 77 -17.80 4.86 18.46
CA CYS A 77 -18.76 3.78 18.46
C CYS A 77 -18.05 2.45 18.21
N PHE A 78 -18.55 1.37 18.78
CA PHE A 78 -18.02 0.02 18.52
C PHE A 78 -19.10 -0.94 18.07
N ILE A 79 -18.72 -1.91 17.23
CA ILE A 79 -19.61 -2.97 16.74
C ILE A 79 -19.25 -4.29 17.45
N PHE A 80 -20.24 -4.90 18.11
CA PHE A 80 -20.12 -6.28 18.59
C PHE A 80 -20.09 -7.26 17.40
N SER A 81 -19.00 -8.02 17.27
CA SER A 81 -18.83 -9.02 16.20
C SER A 81 -19.93 -10.11 16.19
N SER A 82 -20.62 -10.35 17.31
CA SER A 82 -21.70 -11.33 17.43
C SER A 82 -23.12 -10.75 17.28
N GLU A 83 -23.34 -9.45 17.51
CA GLU A 83 -24.72 -8.90 17.61
C GLU A 83 -24.98 -7.57 16.87
N SER A 84 -24.03 -7.01 16.11
CA SER A 84 -24.26 -5.78 15.31
C SER A 84 -24.83 -4.60 16.12
N LEU A 85 -24.56 -4.56 17.43
CA LEU A 85 -24.94 -3.46 18.31
C LEU A 85 -23.86 -2.39 18.23
N VAL A 86 -24.29 -1.17 17.87
CA VAL A 86 -23.45 0.04 17.88
C VAL A 86 -23.61 0.68 19.25
N GLU A 87 -22.56 0.70 20.05
CA GLU A 87 -22.55 1.39 21.35
C GLU A 87 -21.84 2.73 21.21
N GLU A 88 -22.57 3.83 21.45
CA GLU A 88 -22.03 5.19 21.48
C GLU A 88 -21.32 5.45 22.82
N HIS A 89 -20.05 5.86 22.76
CA HIS A 89 -19.23 6.24 23.93
C HIS A 89 -19.10 5.15 25.02
N PRO A 90 -18.55 3.96 24.71
CA PRO A 90 -18.36 2.95 25.74
C PRO A 90 -17.34 3.40 26.78
N SER A 91 -17.50 2.88 27.99
CA SER A 91 -16.54 3.07 29.06
C SER A 91 -15.22 2.34 28.76
N ASN A 92 -14.10 2.87 29.26
CA ASN A 92 -12.79 2.20 29.10
C ASN A 92 -12.80 0.78 29.71
N GLU A 93 -13.56 0.55 30.78
CA GLU A 93 -13.69 -0.77 31.42
C GLU A 93 -14.34 -1.79 30.47
N GLN A 94 -15.44 -1.43 29.81
CA GLN A 94 -16.08 -2.29 28.81
C GLN A 94 -15.14 -2.59 27.64
N VAL A 95 -14.45 -1.57 27.12
CA VAL A 95 -13.50 -1.73 26.01
C VAL A 95 -12.37 -2.71 26.40
N THR A 96 -11.84 -2.56 27.61
CA THR A 96 -10.76 -3.43 28.12
C THR A 96 -11.22 -4.89 28.22
N LEU A 97 -12.42 -5.13 28.78
CA LEU A 97 -13.00 -6.47 28.89
C LEU A 97 -13.19 -7.13 27.51
N LEU A 98 -13.68 -6.37 26.52
CA LEU A 98 -13.91 -6.88 25.17
C LEU A 98 -12.61 -7.17 24.40
N LEU A 99 -11.53 -6.44 24.72
CA LEU A 99 -10.21 -6.67 24.12
C LEU A 99 -9.54 -7.96 24.63
N GLU A 100 -9.99 -8.51 25.75
CA GLU A 100 -9.55 -9.82 26.25
C GLU A 100 -10.24 -10.97 25.49
N GLU A 101 -11.32 -10.71 24.75
CA GLU A 101 -11.99 -11.71 23.92
C GLU A 101 -11.22 -12.04 22.64
N SER A 102 -11.57 -13.14 21.96
CA SER A 102 -10.81 -13.63 20.79
C SER A 102 -10.98 -12.78 19.52
N ASN A 103 -12.05 -11.99 19.43
CA ASN A 103 -12.41 -11.26 18.21
C ASN A 103 -11.86 -9.82 18.23
N PRO A 104 -11.46 -9.26 17.07
CA PRO A 104 -11.05 -7.87 17.01
C PRO A 104 -12.23 -6.96 17.34
N LEU A 105 -11.93 -5.87 18.04
CA LEU A 105 -12.90 -4.86 18.41
C LEU A 105 -12.90 -3.74 17.34
N THR A 106 -14.02 -3.55 16.66
CA THR A 106 -14.14 -2.58 15.56
C THR A 106 -14.64 -1.23 16.09
N PHE A 107 -13.82 -0.20 15.94
CA PHE A 107 -14.15 1.20 16.18
C PHE A 107 -14.66 1.86 14.90
N ILE A 108 -15.71 2.67 14.99
CA ILE A 108 -16.19 3.53 13.91
C ILE A 108 -15.59 4.92 14.12
N LEU A 109 -14.71 5.37 13.20
CA LEU A 109 -14.15 6.73 13.25
C LEU A 109 -14.99 7.73 12.45
N ASN A 110 -15.60 7.26 11.38
CA ASN A 110 -16.70 7.91 10.66
C ASN A 110 -17.50 6.85 9.89
N THR A 111 -18.56 7.26 9.19
CA THR A 111 -19.46 6.34 8.45
C THR A 111 -18.77 5.52 7.35
N ASN A 112 -17.57 5.90 6.92
CA ASN A 112 -16.78 5.27 5.87
C ASN A 112 -15.41 4.78 6.34
N LEU A 113 -15.05 4.97 7.61
CA LEU A 113 -13.74 4.59 8.15
C LEU A 113 -13.90 3.85 9.47
N LEU A 114 -13.53 2.58 9.43
CA LEU A 114 -13.52 1.68 10.57
C LEU A 114 -12.07 1.34 10.96
N VAL A 115 -11.86 1.00 12.22
CA VAL A 115 -10.57 0.52 12.73
C VAL A 115 -10.77 -0.70 13.59
N ASN A 116 -10.22 -1.83 13.16
CA ASN A 116 -10.16 -3.05 13.95
C ASN A 116 -8.96 -2.97 14.90
N VAL A 117 -9.22 -3.20 16.18
CA VAL A 117 -8.20 -3.18 17.23
C VAL A 117 -8.19 -4.52 17.95
N LYS A 118 -7.00 -5.08 18.15
CA LYS A 118 -6.81 -6.32 18.89
C LYS A 118 -5.49 -6.31 19.65
N ILE A 119 -5.46 -6.91 20.83
CA ILE A 119 -4.20 -7.24 21.50
C ILE A 119 -3.79 -8.65 21.03
N LEU A 120 -2.58 -8.77 20.49
CA LEU A 120 -2.03 -10.05 20.03
C LEU A 120 -0.58 -10.21 20.45
N SER A 121 -0.06 -11.44 20.35
CA SER A 121 1.36 -11.72 20.50
C SER A 121 2.01 -11.79 19.12
N TYR A 122 2.98 -10.93 18.85
CA TYR A 122 3.74 -10.92 17.60
C TYR A 122 5.23 -11.02 17.92
N ASN A 123 5.92 -12.04 17.39
CA ASN A 123 7.30 -12.37 17.75
C ASN A 123 7.55 -12.52 19.27
N SER A 124 6.59 -13.13 20.00
CA SER A 124 6.62 -13.32 21.46
C SER A 124 6.47 -12.04 22.29
N GLU A 125 6.11 -10.92 21.66
CA GLU A 125 5.89 -9.63 22.31
C GLU A 125 4.40 -9.27 22.28
N LYS A 126 3.88 -8.67 23.34
CA LYS A 126 2.47 -8.25 23.42
C LYS A 126 2.32 -6.91 22.69
N CYS A 127 1.45 -6.87 21.69
CA CYS A 127 1.27 -5.72 20.80
C CYS A 127 -0.21 -5.35 20.64
N TRP A 128 -0.47 -4.05 20.54
CA TRP A 128 -1.68 -3.51 19.95
C TRP A 128 -1.59 -3.63 18.43
N PHE A 129 -2.58 -4.27 17.84
CA PHE A 129 -2.77 -4.34 16.40
C PHE A 129 -3.92 -3.44 16.00
N PHE A 130 -3.65 -2.47 15.14
CA PHE A 130 -4.64 -1.62 14.51
C PHE A 130 -4.68 -1.92 13.02
N SER A 131 -5.88 -2.04 12.46
CA SER A 131 -6.09 -2.18 11.01
C SER A 131 -7.26 -1.31 10.57
N THR A 132 -7.05 -0.47 9.56
CA THR A 132 -8.13 0.32 8.97
C THR A 132 -8.98 -0.53 8.01
N ASN A 133 -10.23 -0.12 7.82
CA ASN A 133 -11.10 -0.55 6.72
C ASN A 133 -11.90 0.67 6.24
N GLY A 134 -11.77 0.99 4.95
CA GLY A 134 -12.48 2.09 4.29
C GLY A 134 -11.58 3.11 3.59
N MET A 135 -10.26 3.01 3.76
CA MET A 135 -9.29 3.87 3.05
C MET A 135 -9.31 3.62 1.54
N HIS A 136 -9.55 2.38 1.12
CA HIS A 136 -9.70 2.02 -0.31
C HIS A 136 -10.79 2.84 -1.00
N GLY A 137 -11.86 3.19 -0.27
CA GLY A 137 -12.96 4.02 -0.76
C GLY A 137 -12.53 5.42 -1.24
N LEU A 138 -11.34 5.87 -0.84
CA LEU A 138 -10.73 7.13 -1.29
C LEU A 138 -9.58 6.94 -2.28
N GLY A 139 -9.15 5.71 -2.54
CA GLY A 139 -7.96 5.37 -3.32
C GLY A 139 -6.68 5.19 -2.48
N GLN A 140 -6.77 5.33 -1.15
CA GLN A 140 -5.67 5.16 -0.19
C GLN A 140 -5.53 3.68 0.20
N ALA A 141 -4.31 3.14 0.23
CA ALA A 141 -4.08 1.79 0.77
C ALA A 141 -4.50 1.72 2.24
N GLU A 142 -5.05 0.58 2.68
CA GLU A 142 -5.34 0.36 4.11
C GLU A 142 -4.05 0.42 4.94
N ILE A 143 -4.16 0.68 6.23
CA ILE A 143 -3.01 0.88 7.11
C ILE A 143 -3.12 -0.03 8.31
N ILE A 144 -2.04 -0.76 8.57
CA ILE A 144 -1.83 -1.48 9.81
C ILE A 144 -0.78 -0.80 10.68
N ILE A 145 -0.95 -0.86 12.00
CA ILE A 145 0.06 -0.47 12.98
C ILE A 145 0.14 -1.56 14.04
N VAL A 146 1.33 -2.14 14.20
CA VAL A 146 1.65 -3.09 15.28
C VAL A 146 2.46 -2.35 16.34
N LEU A 147 1.84 -1.94 17.44
CA LEU A 147 2.46 -1.11 18.48
C LEU A 147 2.75 -1.95 19.73
N HIS A 148 4.01 -2.01 20.19
CA HIS A 148 4.35 -2.71 21.44
C HIS A 148 3.56 -2.13 22.62
N CYS A 149 2.96 -3.01 23.43
CA CYS A 149 2.28 -2.63 24.65
C CYS A 149 3.30 -2.15 25.70
N LEU A 150 2.95 -1.13 26.48
CA LEU A 150 3.70 -0.80 27.69
C LEU A 150 3.30 -1.77 28.84
N SER A 151 4.13 -1.88 29.87
CA SER A 151 3.95 -2.83 30.98
C SER A 151 2.60 -2.71 31.70
N ASP A 152 2.06 -1.50 31.80
CA ASP A 152 0.87 -1.17 32.58
C ASP A 152 -0.21 -0.49 31.73
N GLU A 153 -0.19 -0.76 30.42
CA GLU A 153 -1.13 -0.13 29.48
C GLU A 153 -2.48 -0.84 29.49
N SER A 154 -3.47 -0.18 30.10
CA SER A 154 -4.86 -0.64 30.12
C SER A 154 -5.72 -0.01 29.03
N ASP A 155 -5.40 1.23 28.64
CA ASP A 155 -6.21 1.98 27.69
C ASP A 155 -5.69 1.85 26.26
N VAL A 156 -6.61 1.83 25.31
CA VAL A 156 -6.28 1.86 23.88
C VAL A 156 -5.56 3.17 23.52
N PRO A 157 -4.44 3.13 22.80
CA PRO A 157 -3.73 4.32 22.30
C PRO A 157 -4.56 5.16 21.30
N LYS A 158 -5.44 6.02 21.80
CA LYS A 158 -6.44 6.77 21.01
C LYS A 158 -5.82 7.74 20.00
N GLU A 159 -4.59 8.18 20.19
CA GLU A 159 -3.86 9.04 19.25
C GLU A 159 -3.68 8.38 17.87
N ILE A 160 -3.65 7.04 17.81
CA ILE A 160 -3.61 6.30 16.54
C ILE A 160 -4.88 6.54 15.70
N PHE A 161 -6.05 6.71 16.34
CA PHE A 161 -7.28 7.03 15.61
C PHE A 161 -7.22 8.41 14.97
N ASN A 162 -6.64 9.39 15.67
CA ASN A 162 -6.43 10.73 15.11
C ASN A 162 -5.49 10.69 13.89
N LEU A 163 -4.44 9.85 13.94
CA LEU A 163 -3.56 9.62 12.79
C LEU A 163 -4.36 9.11 11.58
N PHE A 164 -5.17 8.07 11.75
CA PHE A 164 -5.99 7.54 10.66
C PHE A 164 -7.02 8.55 10.13
N ILE A 165 -7.66 9.33 11.00
CA ILE A 165 -8.59 10.40 10.58
C ILE A 165 -7.85 11.44 9.73
N ASN A 166 -6.63 11.83 10.12
CA ASN A 166 -5.85 12.81 9.37
C ASN A 166 -5.46 12.27 7.99
N ILE A 167 -5.02 11.00 7.91
CA ILE A 167 -4.71 10.33 6.64
C ILE A 167 -5.94 10.28 5.74
N TYR A 168 -7.10 9.91 6.29
CA TYR A 168 -8.36 9.87 5.56
C TYR A 168 -8.73 11.26 5.00
N LYS A 169 -8.62 12.32 5.81
CA LYS A 169 -8.86 13.70 5.39
C LYS A 169 -7.90 14.18 4.30
N ASP A 170 -6.66 13.75 4.33
CA ASP A 170 -5.67 14.06 3.29
C ASP A 170 -5.97 13.30 2.00
N ALA A 171 -6.36 12.03 2.08
CA ALA A 171 -6.81 11.23 0.94
C ALA A 171 -8.08 11.80 0.29
N MET A 172 -9.00 12.39 1.07
CA MET A 172 -10.15 13.14 0.52
C MET A 172 -9.71 14.32 -0.36
N LYS A 173 -8.57 14.93 -0.06
CA LYS A 173 -7.97 16.05 -0.83
C LYS A 173 -7.03 15.56 -1.94
N GLY A 174 -7.01 14.27 -2.23
CA GLY A 174 -6.12 13.66 -3.23
C GLY A 174 -4.66 13.55 -2.79
N LYS A 175 -4.37 13.70 -1.48
CA LYS A 175 -3.03 13.50 -0.91
C LYS A 175 -2.97 12.11 -0.28
N PHE A 176 -2.34 11.18 -0.98
CA PHE A 176 -2.22 9.80 -0.55
C PHE A 176 -0.87 9.56 0.14
N ILE A 177 -0.83 8.56 1.03
CA ILE A 177 0.39 8.04 1.64
C ILE A 177 0.77 6.72 0.96
N GLY A 178 2.03 6.62 0.50
CA GLY A 178 2.58 5.48 -0.21
C GLY A 178 3.72 4.76 0.52
N ASN A 179 4.32 3.78 -0.17
CA ASN A 179 5.49 3.06 0.33
C ASN A 179 6.71 3.99 0.47
N LEU A 180 7.38 3.91 1.62
CA LEU A 180 8.50 4.77 2.04
C LEU A 180 8.14 6.26 2.20
N GLU A 181 6.85 6.59 2.27
CA GLU A 181 6.41 7.93 2.65
C GLU A 181 6.24 8.06 4.16
N ASN A 182 6.10 9.29 4.66
CA ASN A 182 6.08 9.56 6.08
C ASN A 182 5.06 10.64 6.48
N ILE A 183 4.64 10.57 7.73
CA ILE A 183 3.87 11.62 8.41
C ILE A 183 4.68 12.08 9.60
N ILE A 184 4.86 13.39 9.74
CA ILE A 184 5.71 14.00 10.77
C ILE A 184 4.85 14.76 11.77
N PHE A 185 5.13 14.55 13.06
CA PHE A 185 4.44 15.22 14.14
C PHE A 185 5.16 16.49 14.56
N THR A 186 4.38 17.55 14.79
CA THR A 186 4.85 18.83 15.36
C THR A 186 4.60 18.94 16.86
N GLU A 187 3.67 18.13 17.37
CA GLU A 187 3.21 18.10 18.75
C GLU A 187 3.45 16.71 19.36
N ASP A 188 3.20 16.58 20.66
CA ASP A 188 3.32 15.34 21.41
C ASP A 188 2.40 14.26 20.80
N PHE A 189 2.96 13.07 20.57
CA PHE A 189 2.19 11.92 20.06
C PHE A 189 2.54 10.69 20.89
N LEU A 190 1.53 9.90 21.28
CA LEU A 190 1.71 8.73 22.18
C LEU A 190 2.54 9.07 23.43
N GLY A 191 2.25 10.21 24.06
CA GLY A 191 2.90 10.64 25.31
C GLY A 191 4.36 11.08 25.20
N SER A 192 4.89 11.37 24.00
CA SER A 192 6.26 11.87 23.85
C SER A 192 6.44 12.89 22.73
N LYS A 193 7.26 13.90 22.99
CA LYS A 193 7.80 14.86 22.00
C LYS A 193 8.90 14.29 21.11
N GLU A 194 9.46 13.15 21.51
CA GLU A 194 10.53 12.48 20.77
C GLU A 194 9.99 11.51 19.71
N HIS A 195 8.68 11.23 19.72
CA HIS A 195 8.01 10.53 18.64
C HIS A 195 7.87 11.48 17.44
N GLY A 196 8.68 11.26 16.42
CA GLY A 196 8.82 12.17 15.29
C GLY A 196 7.76 12.01 14.21
N GLY A 197 7.13 10.84 14.12
CA GLY A 197 6.24 10.52 13.02
C GLY A 197 6.08 9.03 12.78
N PHE A 198 5.51 8.69 11.63
CA PHE A 198 5.48 7.33 11.08
C PHE A 198 6.15 7.29 9.71
N LEU A 199 6.91 6.22 9.46
CA LEU A 199 7.35 5.78 8.14
C LEU A 199 6.44 4.64 7.69
N PHE A 200 5.86 4.75 6.49
CA PHE A 200 4.95 3.74 5.95
C PHE A 200 5.70 2.84 4.98
N VAL A 201 5.53 1.53 5.11
CA VAL A 201 6.22 0.55 4.26
C VAL A 201 5.24 -0.50 3.75
N THR A 202 5.44 -0.95 2.51
CA THR A 202 4.74 -2.14 2.00
C THR A 202 5.44 -3.39 2.55
N PRO A 203 4.73 -4.29 3.27
CA PRO A 203 5.30 -5.54 3.72
C PRO A 203 5.81 -6.40 2.56
N THR A 204 6.90 -7.12 2.78
CA THR A 204 7.54 -8.00 1.78
C THR A 204 7.80 -9.38 2.37
N PHE A 205 8.88 -9.54 3.14
CA PHE A 205 9.32 -10.81 3.72
C PHE A 205 8.92 -11.01 5.19
N GLN A 206 8.37 -9.96 5.81
CA GLN A 206 7.97 -10.03 7.21
C GLN A 206 6.86 -11.07 7.40
N LYS A 207 6.85 -11.73 8.56
CA LYS A 207 5.81 -12.69 8.92
C LYS A 207 4.49 -11.96 9.13
N LEU A 208 3.43 -12.49 8.52
CA LEU A 208 2.09 -11.90 8.59
C LEU A 208 1.03 -12.88 9.11
N ASP A 209 1.37 -14.16 9.27
CA ASP A 209 0.42 -15.25 9.50
C ASP A 209 -0.38 -15.10 10.81
N ASP A 210 0.18 -14.40 11.81
CA ASP A 210 -0.47 -14.17 13.10
C ASP A 210 -1.38 -12.91 13.11
N LEU A 211 -1.48 -12.19 11.99
CA LEU A 211 -2.16 -10.89 11.91
C LEU A 211 -3.49 -10.99 11.14
N MET A 212 -4.51 -10.31 11.65
CA MET A 212 -5.81 -10.15 10.95
C MET A 212 -5.69 -9.00 9.95
N LEU A 213 -5.11 -9.28 8.79
CA LEU A 213 -4.80 -8.27 7.79
C LEU A 213 -6.06 -7.70 7.11
N PRO A 214 -6.04 -6.40 6.72
CA PRO A 214 -7.04 -5.85 5.83
C PRO A 214 -6.87 -6.37 4.40
N SER A 215 -7.81 -6.04 3.52
CA SER A 215 -7.70 -6.32 2.10
C SER A 215 -6.50 -5.59 1.47
N ASP A 216 -5.87 -6.24 0.49
CA ASP A 216 -4.80 -5.64 -0.30
C ASP A 216 -5.34 -4.51 -1.21
N PRO A 217 -4.56 -3.43 -1.43
CA PRO A 217 -3.24 -3.16 -0.87
C PRO A 217 -3.29 -2.52 0.53
N PHE A 218 -2.29 -2.81 1.36
CA PHE A 218 -2.10 -2.16 2.65
C PHE A 218 -0.64 -1.79 2.95
N LEU A 219 -0.46 -0.85 3.88
CA LEU A 219 0.82 -0.35 4.37
C LEU A 219 0.98 -0.63 5.86
N CYS A 220 2.21 -0.84 6.30
CA CYS A 220 2.56 -0.90 7.71
C CYS A 220 3.16 0.43 8.17
N GLY A 221 2.58 1.06 9.18
CA GLY A 221 3.15 2.25 9.82
C GLY A 221 4.16 1.88 10.90
N ILE A 222 5.39 2.37 10.77
CA ILE A 222 6.48 2.20 11.73
C ILE A 222 6.78 3.53 12.42
N LEU A 223 6.65 3.57 13.75
CA LEU A 223 6.95 4.76 14.56
C LEU A 223 8.43 5.13 14.48
N ILE A 224 8.71 6.38 14.11
CA ILE A 224 10.08 6.91 14.00
C ILE A 224 10.38 7.94 15.07
N HIS A 225 11.66 8.02 15.45
CA HIS A 225 12.14 9.00 16.43
C HIS A 225 12.33 10.37 15.75
N LYS A 226 12.18 11.46 16.51
CA LYS A 226 12.29 12.84 16.01
C LYS A 226 13.61 13.16 15.31
N GLN A 227 14.71 12.64 15.83
CA GLN A 227 16.05 12.77 15.22
C GLN A 227 16.20 12.04 13.87
N GLU A 228 15.30 11.10 13.55
CA GLU A 228 15.32 10.34 12.31
C GLU A 228 14.46 10.97 11.20
N VAL A 229 13.67 11.99 11.53
CA VAL A 229 12.79 12.70 10.59
C VAL A 229 13.54 13.21 9.33
N PRO A 230 14.76 13.78 9.42
CA PRO A 230 15.49 14.17 8.21
C PRO A 230 15.68 13.00 7.24
N TRP A 231 16.04 11.82 7.74
CA TRP A 231 16.22 10.62 6.94
C TRP A 231 14.92 10.09 6.36
N ALA A 232 13.82 10.13 7.12
CA ALA A 232 12.50 9.75 6.62
C ALA A 232 12.05 10.64 5.44
N LYS A 233 12.34 11.94 5.49
CA LYS A 233 12.00 12.90 4.43
C LYS A 233 12.88 12.79 3.20
N VAL A 234 14.18 12.61 3.41
CA VAL A 234 15.19 12.72 2.35
C VAL A 234 15.53 11.37 1.72
N PHE A 235 15.74 10.35 2.54
CA PHE A 235 16.24 9.06 2.09
C PHE A 235 15.65 7.91 2.91
N PRO A 236 14.32 7.69 2.81
CA PRO A 236 13.57 6.80 3.71
C PRO A 236 14.02 5.34 3.64
N ILE A 237 14.52 4.86 2.50
CA ILE A 237 15.03 3.50 2.35
C ILE A 237 16.17 3.19 3.33
N ARG A 238 17.04 4.18 3.61
CA ARG A 238 18.13 4.03 4.58
C ARG A 238 17.58 3.85 5.99
N LEU A 239 16.57 4.63 6.37
CA LEU A 239 15.94 4.51 7.68
C LEU A 239 15.22 3.16 7.81
N MET A 240 14.49 2.74 6.79
CA MET A 240 13.83 1.42 6.73
C MET A 240 14.83 0.28 6.96
N LEU A 241 15.94 0.26 6.20
CA LEU A 241 16.95 -0.80 6.32
C LEU A 241 17.71 -0.73 7.66
N ARG A 242 17.94 0.47 8.20
CA ARG A 242 18.56 0.68 9.51
C ARG A 242 17.69 0.15 10.65
N LEU A 243 16.38 0.34 10.58
CA LEU A 243 15.41 -0.24 11.51
C LEU A 243 15.47 -1.77 11.45
N GLY A 244 15.52 -2.35 10.25
CA GLY A 244 15.67 -3.79 10.08
C GLY A 244 16.93 -4.35 10.72
N ALA A 245 18.07 -3.68 10.52
CA ALA A 245 19.34 -4.08 11.10
C ALA A 245 19.36 -3.97 12.64
N GLU A 246 18.70 -2.96 13.23
CA GLU A 246 18.61 -2.82 14.70
C GLU A 246 17.89 -4.00 15.32
N TYR A 247 16.74 -4.37 14.74
CA TYR A 247 15.80 -5.32 15.33
C TYR A 247 15.98 -6.74 14.79
N GLY A 248 16.99 -6.98 13.96
CA GLY A 248 17.25 -8.31 13.38
C GLY A 248 16.12 -8.81 12.48
N VAL A 249 15.37 -7.91 11.83
CA VAL A 249 14.26 -8.24 10.93
C VAL A 249 14.55 -7.71 9.53
N TYR A 250 14.36 -8.53 8.51
CA TYR A 250 14.58 -8.12 7.12
C TYR A 250 13.26 -7.88 6.36
N PRO A 251 13.14 -6.79 5.57
CA PRO A 251 14.09 -5.67 5.48
C PRO A 251 13.93 -4.65 6.61
N THR A 252 12.78 -4.67 7.31
CA THR A 252 12.42 -3.78 8.43
C THR A 252 11.40 -4.48 9.35
N PRO A 253 11.36 -4.18 10.67
CA PRO A 253 10.27 -4.65 11.53
C PRO A 253 8.91 -4.13 11.08
N LEU A 254 7.85 -4.85 11.42
CA LEU A 254 6.46 -4.34 11.37
C LEU A 254 6.06 -3.65 12.68
N THR A 255 6.83 -3.85 13.74
CA THR A 255 6.52 -3.36 15.07
C THR A 255 7.02 -1.93 15.28
N SER A 256 6.16 -1.14 15.93
CA SER A 256 6.43 0.20 16.42
C SER A 256 6.74 0.14 17.91
N ILE A 257 7.89 0.68 18.32
CA ILE A 257 8.37 0.68 19.70
C ILE A 257 8.45 2.13 20.20
N ARG A 258 7.68 2.45 21.23
CA ARG A 258 7.71 3.77 21.90
C ARG A 258 8.97 3.92 22.74
N HIS A 259 9.41 5.17 22.91
CA HIS A 259 10.53 5.53 23.79
C HIS A 259 11.87 4.82 23.50
N ARG A 260 12.06 4.28 22.28
CA ARG A 260 13.34 3.74 21.84
C ARG A 260 14.37 4.84 21.63
N LYS A 261 15.65 4.49 21.69
CA LYS A 261 16.73 5.41 21.29
C LYS A 261 16.66 5.70 19.78
N PRO A 262 17.09 6.90 19.34
CA PRO A 262 17.25 7.19 17.92
C PRO A 262 18.35 6.34 17.30
N LEU A 263 18.14 5.88 16.07
CA LEU A 263 19.14 5.16 15.26
C LEU A 263 20.05 6.10 14.47
N PHE A 264 19.60 7.34 14.29
CA PHE A 264 20.36 8.44 13.73
C PHE A 264 20.28 9.64 14.67
N GLY A 265 21.44 10.19 14.99
CA GLY A 265 21.59 11.37 15.82
C GLY A 265 21.74 12.65 15.00
N LYS A 266 22.59 13.55 15.50
CA LYS A 266 23.00 14.72 14.73
C LYS A 266 23.71 14.28 13.45
N ILE A 267 23.35 14.90 12.33
CA ILE A 267 23.93 14.61 11.02
C ILE A 267 25.43 14.95 11.07
N GLY A 268 26.28 13.92 11.04
CA GLY A 268 27.73 14.02 10.91
C GLY A 268 28.16 14.13 9.44
N HIS A 269 29.43 13.84 9.15
CA HIS A 269 29.94 13.82 7.77
C HIS A 269 29.47 12.58 7.03
N THR A 270 28.37 12.70 6.28
CA THR A 270 27.84 11.63 5.42
C THR A 270 28.09 11.95 3.96
N VAL A 271 28.27 10.93 3.12
CA VAL A 271 28.28 11.10 1.66
C VAL A 271 27.00 11.77 1.16
N MET A 272 25.89 11.60 1.89
CA MET A 272 24.61 12.21 1.55
C MET A 272 24.63 13.74 1.65
N ASP A 273 25.56 14.36 2.39
CA ASP A 273 25.73 15.82 2.41
C ASP A 273 26.13 16.37 1.02
N LEU A 274 26.72 15.51 0.17
CA LEU A 274 27.07 15.86 -1.20
C LEU A 274 25.91 15.63 -2.18
N LEU A 275 24.94 14.81 -1.79
CA LEU A 275 23.87 14.32 -2.67
C LEU A 275 22.50 14.93 -2.34
N VAL A 276 22.31 15.40 -1.11
CA VAL A 276 21.02 15.87 -0.60
C VAL A 276 21.17 17.05 0.35
N ASP A 277 20.23 18.00 0.29
CA ASP A 277 20.06 19.04 1.30
C ASP A 277 19.25 18.54 2.51
N LEU A 278 19.96 18.06 3.52
CA LEU A 278 19.39 17.60 4.79
C LEU A 278 18.93 18.74 5.72
N ARG A 279 19.21 20.01 5.39
CA ARG A 279 18.91 21.17 6.26
C ARG A 279 17.64 21.90 5.82
N ASN A 280 17.57 22.29 4.55
CA ASN A 280 16.43 23.06 4.02
C ASN A 280 15.55 22.24 3.08
N TYR A 281 15.91 20.99 2.80
CA TYR A 281 15.15 20.08 1.92
C TYR A 281 14.96 20.64 0.50
N GLN A 282 15.90 21.45 0.00
CA GLN A 282 15.78 22.11 -1.31
C GLN A 282 16.00 21.18 -2.50
N TYR A 283 16.89 20.20 -2.35
CA TYR A 283 17.15 19.18 -3.35
C TYR A 283 17.36 17.84 -2.67
N THR A 284 16.98 16.76 -3.34
CA THR A 284 17.18 15.38 -2.90
C THR A 284 17.72 14.52 -4.04
N LEU A 285 18.27 13.37 -3.68
CA LEU A 285 18.71 12.37 -4.62
C LEU A 285 17.50 11.87 -5.41
N HIS A 286 17.56 11.97 -6.75
CA HIS A 286 16.48 11.48 -7.60
C HIS A 286 16.41 9.96 -7.49
N ARG A 287 15.36 9.48 -6.82
CA ARG A 287 15.04 8.06 -6.75
C ARG A 287 14.23 7.68 -7.98
N ILE A 288 14.64 6.60 -8.64
CA ILE A 288 13.91 6.04 -9.78
C ILE A 288 13.21 4.78 -9.30
N ASP A 289 11.89 4.76 -9.45
CA ASP A 289 11.09 3.62 -9.01
C ASP A 289 11.46 2.39 -9.83
N ASN A 290 11.56 1.25 -9.14
CA ASN A 290 11.95 -0.04 -9.71
C ASN A 290 13.35 -0.09 -10.35
N LEU A 291 14.19 0.94 -10.19
CA LEU A 291 15.61 0.83 -10.43
C LEU A 291 16.26 0.04 -9.29
N PHE A 292 16.97 -1.03 -9.63
CA PHE A 292 17.61 -1.90 -8.65
C PHE A 292 19.12 -1.90 -8.83
N ILE A 293 19.82 -1.84 -7.70
CA ILE A 293 21.26 -2.07 -7.64
C ILE A 293 21.45 -3.38 -6.90
N HIS A 294 22.14 -4.34 -7.50
CA HIS A 294 22.54 -5.55 -6.81
C HIS A 294 23.98 -5.91 -7.10
N MET A 295 24.67 -6.38 -6.08
CA MET A 295 26.08 -6.70 -6.08
C MET A 295 26.26 -8.21 -5.92
N GLU A 296 27.14 -8.76 -6.73
CA GLU A 296 27.60 -10.14 -6.74
C GLU A 296 29.13 -10.16 -6.67
N MET A 297 29.73 -11.34 -6.50
CA MET A 297 31.18 -11.46 -6.42
C MET A 297 31.85 -10.95 -7.71
N GLY A 298 32.57 -9.84 -7.61
CA GLY A 298 33.28 -9.22 -8.73
C GLY A 298 32.41 -8.50 -9.76
N ARG A 299 31.10 -8.36 -9.53
CA ARG A 299 30.18 -7.66 -10.44
C ARG A 299 29.09 -6.90 -9.71
N SER A 300 28.80 -5.69 -10.18
CA SER A 300 27.66 -4.90 -9.73
C SER A 300 26.75 -4.60 -10.92
N TYR A 301 25.45 -4.74 -10.71
CA TYR A 301 24.45 -4.51 -11.75
C TYR A 301 23.53 -3.36 -11.34
N ILE A 302 23.32 -2.43 -12.26
CA ILE A 302 22.40 -1.32 -12.14
C ILE A 302 21.32 -1.56 -13.20
N LYS A 303 20.17 -2.07 -12.74
CA LYS A 303 19.07 -2.49 -13.58
C LYS A 303 18.04 -1.36 -13.68
N ILE A 304 17.86 -0.83 -14.88
CA ILE A 304 17.02 0.32 -15.17
C ILE A 304 15.80 -0.16 -15.96
N PRO A 305 14.57 0.01 -15.46
CA PRO A 305 13.37 -0.32 -16.23
C PRO A 305 13.26 0.53 -17.49
N LEU A 306 12.99 -0.09 -18.65
CA LEU A 306 12.83 0.61 -19.93
C LEU A 306 11.78 1.73 -19.89
N ARG A 307 10.69 1.53 -19.14
CA ARG A 307 9.62 2.52 -18.95
C ARG A 307 10.09 3.79 -18.22
N LYS A 308 11.18 3.70 -17.44
CA LYS A 308 11.74 4.80 -16.65
C LYS A 308 12.76 5.64 -17.41
N TYR A 309 12.86 5.46 -18.73
CA TYR A 309 13.76 6.24 -19.59
C TYR A 309 13.60 7.76 -19.41
N ASN A 310 12.38 8.27 -19.38
CA ASN A 310 12.15 9.71 -19.25
C ASN A 310 12.64 10.25 -17.90
N GLU A 311 12.57 9.46 -16.82
CA GLU A 311 13.12 9.81 -15.50
C GLU A 311 14.64 9.81 -15.51
N ILE A 312 15.26 8.80 -16.14
CA ILE A 312 16.72 8.75 -16.35
C ILE A 312 17.21 9.97 -17.12
N MET A 313 16.53 10.35 -18.20
CA MET A 313 16.90 11.53 -18.98
C MET A 313 16.79 12.82 -18.16
N LYS A 314 15.79 12.94 -17.29
CA LYS A 314 15.71 14.06 -16.34
C LYS A 314 16.95 14.10 -15.45
N VAL A 315 17.36 12.96 -14.87
CA VAL A 315 18.57 12.88 -14.04
C VAL A 315 19.81 13.28 -14.83
N ILE A 316 19.99 12.77 -16.04
CA ILE A 316 21.17 13.06 -16.88
C ILE A 316 21.26 14.55 -17.20
N ASN A 317 20.11 15.19 -17.50
CA ASN A 317 20.02 16.59 -17.89
C ASN A 317 20.16 17.57 -16.70
N THR A 318 19.80 17.16 -15.48
CA THR A 318 19.94 17.98 -14.27
C THR A 318 21.26 17.76 -13.54
N SER A 319 21.93 16.63 -13.79
CA SER A 319 23.20 16.27 -13.16
C SER A 319 24.39 17.08 -13.70
N ASN A 320 25.39 17.30 -12.86
CA ASN A 320 26.67 17.89 -13.26
C ASN A 320 27.37 17.00 -14.31
N GLU A 321 28.07 17.61 -15.28
CA GLU A 321 28.79 16.89 -16.34
C GLU A 321 29.68 15.74 -15.80
N HIS A 322 30.32 15.95 -14.64
CA HIS A 322 31.26 15.01 -14.05
C HIS A 322 30.66 14.09 -12.97
N VAL A 323 29.39 14.27 -12.56
CA VAL A 323 28.79 13.46 -11.50
C VAL A 323 27.36 13.09 -11.84
N ILE A 324 27.03 11.80 -11.81
CA ILE A 324 25.66 11.28 -11.93
C ILE A 324 25.34 10.51 -10.66
N SER A 325 24.26 10.87 -9.98
CA SER A 325 23.82 10.21 -8.74
C SER A 325 22.37 9.76 -8.85
N ILE A 326 22.11 8.50 -8.53
CA ILE A 326 20.78 7.90 -8.67
C ILE A 326 20.44 7.11 -7.40
N GLY A 327 19.24 7.35 -6.84
CA GLY A 327 18.68 6.56 -5.75
C GLY A 327 17.98 5.31 -6.30
N ALA A 328 18.17 4.18 -5.63
CA ALA A 328 17.57 2.90 -6.00
C ALA A 328 16.35 2.57 -5.11
N SER A 329 15.53 1.66 -5.60
CA SER A 329 14.41 1.08 -4.86
C SER A 329 14.84 -0.20 -4.12
N PHE A 330 14.06 -0.59 -3.11
CA PHE A 330 14.27 -1.85 -2.40
C PHE A 330 14.09 -3.04 -3.37
N ASN A 331 15.07 -3.95 -3.39
CA ASN A 331 15.08 -5.08 -4.31
C ASN A 331 14.68 -6.37 -3.57
N SER A 332 13.45 -6.84 -3.77
CA SER A 332 12.97 -8.10 -3.19
C SER A 332 13.65 -9.36 -3.78
N GLN A 333 14.38 -9.25 -4.89
CA GLN A 333 15.16 -10.39 -5.41
C GLN A 333 16.52 -10.54 -4.71
N ALA A 334 16.97 -9.54 -3.94
CA ALA A 334 18.21 -9.60 -3.19
C ALA A 334 18.03 -10.35 -1.87
N ASP A 335 19.02 -11.16 -1.51
CA ASP A 335 19.06 -11.90 -0.23
C ASP A 335 19.57 -11.04 0.94
N SER A 336 20.13 -9.88 0.64
CA SER A 336 20.68 -8.95 1.61
C SER A 336 20.73 -7.53 1.05
N HIS A 337 20.85 -6.53 1.93
CA HIS A 337 21.09 -5.13 1.56
C HIS A 337 22.21 -4.52 2.39
N LEU A 338 22.94 -3.58 1.78
CA LEU A 338 23.82 -2.68 2.52
C LEU A 338 23.01 -1.77 3.45
N VAL A 339 23.54 -1.52 4.64
CA VAL A 339 22.89 -0.70 5.67
C VAL A 339 23.90 0.33 6.17
N CYS A 340 23.49 1.59 6.20
CA CYS A 340 24.26 2.67 6.80
C CYS A 340 23.91 2.76 8.29
N VAL A 341 24.91 2.58 9.16
CA VAL A 341 24.77 2.70 10.61
C VAL A 341 25.56 3.90 11.10
N GLN A 342 24.94 4.75 11.90
CA GLN A 342 25.62 5.84 12.59
C GLN A 342 26.02 5.39 14.00
N ASN A 343 27.31 5.46 14.30
CA ASN A 343 27.84 5.16 15.63
C ASN A 343 27.59 6.32 16.60
N GLU A 344 27.77 6.09 17.91
CA GLU A 344 27.59 7.11 18.95
C GLU A 344 28.49 8.34 18.74
N ASP A 345 29.68 8.15 18.14
CA ASP A 345 30.60 9.23 17.75
C ASP A 345 30.14 10.06 16.53
N GLY A 346 28.98 9.70 15.94
CA GLY A 346 28.42 10.36 14.76
C GLY A 346 29.03 9.92 13.42
N VAL A 347 29.97 8.96 13.43
CA VAL A 347 30.60 8.38 12.24
C VAL A 347 29.69 7.33 11.60
N TYR A 348 29.60 7.36 10.26
CA TYR A 348 28.83 6.39 9.49
C TYR A 348 29.68 5.20 9.07
N GLN A 349 29.10 4.01 9.17
CA GLN A 349 29.73 2.75 8.77
C GLN A 349 28.78 1.90 7.91
N THR A 350 29.37 1.07 7.07
CA THR A 350 28.65 0.10 6.25
C THR A 350 28.45 -1.20 7.04
N GLN A 351 27.22 -1.66 7.11
CA GLN A 351 26.86 -3.02 7.50
C GLN A 351 26.03 -3.67 6.38
N ALA A 352 25.58 -4.90 6.58
CA ALA A 352 24.61 -5.53 5.70
C ALA A 352 23.65 -6.42 6.48
N ASN A 353 22.37 -6.29 6.17
CA ASN A 353 21.27 -7.08 6.75
C ASN A 353 20.81 -8.12 5.71
N SER A 354 20.45 -9.33 6.14
CA SER A 354 20.08 -10.42 5.23
C SER A 354 18.75 -11.07 5.60
N ALA A 355 18.00 -11.46 4.57
CA ALA A 355 16.76 -12.21 4.69
C ALA A 355 16.96 -13.62 5.27
N THR A 356 18.13 -14.21 5.05
CA THR A 356 18.39 -15.61 5.38
C THR A 356 19.75 -15.72 6.07
N GLY A 357 19.87 -16.55 7.10
CA GLY A 357 21.16 -16.83 7.77
C GLY A 357 22.20 -17.54 6.90
N HIS A 358 22.05 -17.52 5.57
CA HIS A 358 22.94 -18.14 4.59
C HIS A 358 23.97 -17.13 4.05
N PRO A 359 25.04 -17.61 3.40
CA PRO A 359 26.01 -16.73 2.75
C PRO A 359 25.34 -15.85 1.69
N ARG A 360 25.65 -14.55 1.72
CA ARG A 360 25.14 -13.52 0.79
C ARG A 360 25.56 -13.86 -0.64
N LYS A 361 24.60 -13.92 -1.56
CA LYS A 361 24.88 -14.06 -3.01
C LYS A 361 24.60 -12.75 -3.73
N ILE A 362 23.50 -12.11 -3.39
CA ILE A 362 23.01 -10.89 -4.04
C ILE A 362 22.75 -9.85 -2.95
N THR A 363 23.62 -8.84 -2.88
CA THR A 363 23.47 -7.72 -1.93
C THR A 363 22.98 -6.46 -2.65
N GLY A 364 21.81 -5.98 -2.27
CA GLY A 364 21.25 -4.73 -2.77
C GLY A 364 21.94 -3.49 -2.19
N ALA A 365 21.92 -2.39 -2.95
CA ALA A 365 22.42 -1.09 -2.51
C ALA A 365 21.36 0.01 -2.71
N SER A 366 21.43 1.06 -1.88
CA SER A 366 20.42 2.12 -1.82
C SER A 366 20.62 3.23 -2.86
N PHE A 367 21.86 3.43 -3.33
CA PHE A 367 22.17 4.44 -4.35
C PHE A 367 23.46 4.09 -5.12
N VAL A 368 23.64 4.75 -6.27
CA VAL A 368 24.90 4.76 -7.03
C VAL A 368 25.32 6.19 -7.35
N VAL A 369 26.62 6.45 -7.27
CA VAL A 369 27.26 7.69 -7.75
C VAL A 369 28.35 7.34 -8.75
N PHE A 370 28.24 7.88 -9.96
CA PHE A 370 29.30 7.87 -10.95
C PHE A 370 30.07 9.18 -10.87
N ASN A 371 31.38 9.10 -10.71
CA ASN A 371 32.26 10.26 -10.58
C ASN A 371 33.34 10.24 -11.67
N GLY A 372 33.25 11.19 -12.61
CA GLY A 372 34.14 11.36 -13.77
C GLY A 372 35.51 11.97 -13.45
N ALA A 373 35.92 12.07 -12.18
CA ALA A 373 37.17 12.71 -11.77
C ALA A 373 38.40 11.79 -11.76
N LEU A 374 38.31 10.57 -12.30
CA LEU A 374 39.45 9.65 -12.31
C LEU A 374 40.52 10.13 -13.31
N LYS A 375 41.71 10.45 -12.80
CA LYS A 375 42.85 10.84 -13.63
C LYS A 375 43.45 9.61 -14.31
N THR A 376 43.75 9.73 -15.60
CA THR A 376 44.44 8.69 -16.40
C THR A 376 45.81 8.30 -15.84
N SER A 377 46.47 9.24 -15.14
CA SER A 377 47.74 9.00 -14.44
C SER A 377 47.62 8.11 -13.19
N SER A 378 46.41 7.72 -12.77
CA SER A 378 46.19 6.89 -11.59
C SER A 378 46.54 5.41 -11.80
N GLY A 379 46.68 4.96 -13.04
CA GLY A 379 46.93 3.55 -13.38
C GLY A 379 45.70 2.64 -13.24
N PHE A 380 44.51 3.22 -13.05
CA PHE A 380 43.23 2.51 -12.98
C PHE A 380 42.36 2.85 -14.18
N LEU A 381 41.62 1.85 -14.68
CA LEU A 381 40.57 2.04 -15.69
C LEU A 381 39.32 2.67 -15.06
N ALA A 382 38.88 2.10 -13.95
CA ALA A 382 37.83 2.60 -13.09
C ALA A 382 38.01 2.02 -11.68
N LYS A 383 37.39 2.65 -10.67
CA LYS A 383 37.35 2.14 -9.30
C LYS A 383 35.91 2.04 -8.83
N SER A 384 35.50 0.86 -8.38
CA SER A 384 34.24 0.66 -7.68
C SER A 384 34.53 0.59 -6.18
N SER A 385 33.70 1.21 -5.36
CA SER A 385 33.82 1.19 -3.91
C SER A 385 32.46 1.29 -3.25
N ILE A 386 32.28 0.59 -2.13
CA ILE A 386 31.09 0.73 -1.29
C ILE A 386 31.27 1.96 -0.39
N VAL A 387 30.28 2.84 -0.36
CA VAL A 387 30.26 4.02 0.49
C VAL A 387 28.93 4.05 1.23
N GLU A 388 28.98 3.85 2.55
CA GLU A 388 27.80 3.74 3.41
C GLU A 388 26.87 2.60 2.94
N ASP A 389 25.69 2.90 2.39
CA ASP A 389 24.75 1.92 1.83
C ASP A 389 24.63 1.98 0.30
N GLY A 390 25.56 2.65 -0.37
CA GLY A 390 25.58 2.79 -1.84
C GLY A 390 26.92 2.42 -2.47
N ILE A 391 26.99 2.59 -3.79
CA ILE A 391 28.18 2.32 -4.60
C ILE A 391 28.70 3.63 -5.20
N MET A 392 30.00 3.88 -5.07
CA MET A 392 30.70 4.96 -5.74
C MET A 392 31.59 4.36 -6.85
N VAL A 393 31.34 4.76 -8.10
CA VAL A 393 32.06 4.31 -9.28
C VAL A 393 32.84 5.49 -9.85
N GLN A 394 34.16 5.50 -9.64
CA GLN A 394 35.06 6.51 -10.19
C GLN A 394 35.53 6.08 -11.58
N ILE A 395 35.25 6.93 -12.57
CA ILE A 395 35.53 6.69 -13.99
C ILE A 395 36.24 7.88 -14.62
N THR A 396 36.87 7.67 -15.77
CA THR A 396 37.48 8.76 -16.53
C THR A 396 36.41 9.67 -17.15
N PRO A 397 36.75 10.94 -17.47
CA PRO A 397 35.82 11.82 -18.20
C PRO A 397 35.32 11.20 -19.51
N GLU A 398 36.18 10.49 -20.24
CA GLU A 398 35.83 9.78 -21.48
C GLU A 398 34.79 8.67 -21.24
N THR A 399 34.95 7.89 -20.17
CA THR A 399 33.99 6.84 -19.81
C THR A 399 32.66 7.44 -19.33
N MET A 400 32.69 8.61 -18.68
CA MET A 400 31.49 9.33 -18.28
C MET A 400 30.68 9.80 -19.50
N GLU A 401 31.34 10.34 -20.52
CA GLU A 401 30.68 10.72 -21.77
C GLU A 401 30.06 9.50 -22.47
N GLY A 402 30.79 8.39 -22.54
CA GLY A 402 30.28 7.13 -23.07
C GLY A 402 29.05 6.60 -22.29
N LEU A 403 29.06 6.72 -20.96
CA LEU A 403 27.91 6.35 -20.12
C LEU A 403 26.69 7.24 -20.41
N ARG A 404 26.89 8.57 -20.49
CA ARG A 404 25.82 9.53 -20.81
C ARG A 404 25.20 9.25 -22.17
N GLN A 405 26.04 8.98 -23.17
CA GLN A 405 25.58 8.60 -24.51
C GLN A 405 24.79 7.29 -24.48
N ALA A 406 25.32 6.24 -23.83
CA ALA A 406 24.64 4.94 -23.78
C ALA A 406 23.27 5.02 -23.09
N LEU A 407 23.17 5.74 -21.98
CA LEU A 407 21.88 5.98 -21.31
C LEU A 407 20.90 6.76 -22.19
N SER A 408 21.39 7.76 -22.93
CA SER A 408 20.57 8.56 -23.87
C SER A 408 20.09 7.73 -25.05
N GLU A 409 20.84 6.71 -25.46
CA GLU A 409 20.50 5.82 -26.57
C GLU A 409 19.72 4.56 -26.13
N LYS A 410 19.33 4.44 -24.84
CA LYS A 410 18.74 3.22 -24.25
C LYS A 410 19.60 1.97 -24.47
N LYS A 411 20.92 2.12 -24.42
CA LYS A 411 21.88 1.02 -24.58
C LYS A 411 22.48 0.63 -23.25
N ASP A 412 22.70 -0.67 -23.11
CA ASP A 412 23.47 -1.23 -22.00
C ASP A 412 24.91 -0.71 -22.05
N PHE A 413 25.51 -0.53 -20.87
CA PHE A 413 26.86 -0.02 -20.73
C PHE A 413 27.63 -0.81 -19.69
N ARG A 414 28.89 -1.13 -19.98
CA ARG A 414 29.76 -1.89 -19.06
C ARG A 414 31.00 -1.07 -18.73
N ILE A 415 31.23 -0.87 -17.43
CA ILE A 415 32.44 -0.27 -16.89
C ILE A 415 33.34 -1.40 -16.39
N THR A 416 34.60 -1.41 -16.84
CA THR A 416 35.61 -2.35 -16.35
C THR A 416 36.46 -1.66 -15.30
N CYS A 417 36.37 -2.14 -14.06
CA CYS A 417 37.12 -1.63 -12.91
C CYS A 417 38.40 -2.45 -12.66
N GLY A 418 39.42 -1.79 -12.10
CA GLY A 418 40.72 -2.39 -11.81
C GLY A 418 41.89 -1.62 -12.44
N LYS A 419 43.11 -2.14 -12.22
CA LYS A 419 44.33 -1.58 -12.81
C LYS A 419 44.45 -1.96 -14.29
N VAL A 420 45.11 -1.11 -15.07
CA VAL A 420 45.31 -1.32 -16.51
C VAL A 420 46.09 -2.62 -16.78
N ASP A 421 47.07 -2.94 -15.93
CA ASP A 421 48.05 -4.02 -16.17
C ASP A 421 47.78 -5.32 -15.37
N SER A 422 46.69 -5.41 -14.59
CA SER A 422 46.36 -6.62 -13.82
C SER A 422 45.37 -7.52 -14.55
N GLY A 423 45.80 -8.74 -14.92
CA GLY A 423 44.96 -9.74 -15.57
C GLY A 423 43.95 -10.44 -14.65
N ASP A 424 44.21 -10.50 -13.35
CA ASP A 424 43.58 -11.52 -12.48
C ASP A 424 42.40 -11.02 -11.62
N PHE A 425 42.17 -9.71 -11.50
CA PHE A 425 41.07 -9.16 -10.67
C PHE A 425 40.41 -7.96 -11.35
N ARG A 426 39.55 -8.23 -12.34
CA ARG A 426 38.67 -7.20 -12.94
C ARG A 426 37.30 -7.29 -12.30
N GLU A 427 36.83 -6.16 -11.78
CA GLU A 427 35.46 -5.99 -11.35
C GLU A 427 34.66 -5.32 -12.48
N TYR A 428 33.37 -5.63 -12.59
CA TYR A 428 32.53 -5.04 -13.62
C TYR A 428 31.35 -4.31 -13.00
N VAL A 429 31.01 -3.15 -13.55
CA VAL A 429 29.74 -2.47 -13.28
C VAL A 429 28.93 -2.49 -14.57
N ASP A 430 27.87 -3.29 -14.57
CA ASP A 430 26.96 -3.47 -15.70
C ASP A 430 25.72 -2.59 -15.48
N ILE A 431 25.47 -1.67 -16.41
CA ILE A 431 24.27 -0.84 -16.48
C ILE A 431 23.38 -1.47 -17.55
N CYS A 432 22.22 -1.99 -17.15
CA CYS A 432 21.35 -2.78 -18.01
C CYS A 432 19.95 -2.18 -18.06
N TRP A 433 19.42 -1.99 -19.27
CA TRP A 433 18.01 -1.71 -19.48
C TRP A 433 17.22 -3.01 -19.47
N ILE A 434 16.20 -3.08 -18.61
CA ILE A 434 15.39 -4.29 -18.44
C ILE A 434 13.92 -4.04 -18.82
N GLU A 435 13.32 -5.02 -19.50
CA GLU A 435 11.87 -5.19 -19.55
C GLU A 435 11.45 -5.65 -18.16
N ASN A 436 11.06 -4.71 -17.30
CA ASN A 436 10.71 -5.05 -15.94
C ASN A 436 9.26 -5.53 -15.90
N ASP A 437 9.06 -6.80 -15.53
CA ASP A 437 7.79 -7.30 -15.02
C ASP A 437 7.60 -6.69 -13.63
N GLU A 438 7.09 -5.47 -13.60
CA GLU A 438 6.76 -4.81 -12.35
C GLU A 438 5.82 -5.74 -11.57
N LYS A 439 6.22 -6.18 -10.38
CA LYS A 439 5.29 -6.80 -9.42
C LYS A 439 4.43 -5.72 -8.77
N THR A 440 3.82 -4.87 -9.59
CA THR A 440 2.82 -3.90 -9.16
C THR A 440 1.50 -4.62 -8.95
N ASN A 441 0.64 -4.04 -8.10
CA ASN A 441 -0.73 -4.53 -7.90
C ASN A 441 -0.81 -6.01 -7.49
N MET A 442 0.22 -6.50 -6.77
CA MET A 442 0.23 -7.86 -6.22
C MET A 442 -1.03 -8.12 -5.39
N ARG A 443 -1.64 -9.29 -5.58
CA ARG A 443 -2.84 -9.74 -4.87
C ARG A 443 -4.09 -8.88 -5.08
N ILE A 444 -4.05 -7.89 -5.97
CA ILE A 444 -5.24 -7.15 -6.38
C ILE A 444 -5.99 -7.99 -7.41
N THR A 445 -7.30 -8.15 -7.22
CA THR A 445 -8.18 -8.86 -8.15
C THR A 445 -9.30 -7.95 -8.63
N SER A 446 -9.75 -8.17 -9.87
CA SER A 446 -10.92 -7.51 -10.43
C SER A 446 -12.16 -7.78 -9.57
N PRO A 447 -12.95 -6.75 -9.20
CA PRO A 447 -14.25 -6.97 -8.58
C PRO A 447 -15.30 -7.49 -9.57
N ILE A 448 -15.02 -7.57 -10.88
CA ILE A 448 -15.96 -8.05 -11.90
C ILE A 448 -15.95 -9.58 -11.94
N ASP A 449 -14.76 -10.17 -12.08
CA ASP A 449 -14.58 -11.60 -12.40
C ASP A 449 -13.47 -12.28 -11.58
N GLY A 450 -12.83 -11.56 -10.65
CA GLY A 450 -11.72 -12.09 -9.85
C GLY A 450 -10.40 -12.25 -10.60
N LYS A 451 -10.28 -11.75 -11.85
CA LYS A 451 -9.02 -11.77 -12.62
C LYS A 451 -7.92 -11.04 -11.87
N SER A 452 -6.71 -11.61 -11.84
CA SER A 452 -5.55 -10.98 -11.20
C SER A 452 -5.15 -9.69 -11.93
N MET A 453 -4.87 -8.64 -11.16
CA MET A 453 -4.31 -7.37 -11.63
C MET A 453 -2.80 -7.25 -11.40
N GLU A 454 -2.13 -8.34 -11.01
CA GLU A 454 -0.68 -8.34 -10.79
C GLU A 454 0.07 -8.01 -12.09
N GLY A 455 0.97 -7.03 -12.03
CA GLY A 455 1.73 -6.53 -13.17
C GLY A 455 0.96 -5.62 -14.13
N VAL A 456 -0.33 -5.39 -13.89
CA VAL A 456 -1.14 -4.45 -14.67
C VAL A 456 -0.82 -3.03 -14.23
N GLN A 457 -0.57 -2.13 -15.18
CA GLN A 457 -0.34 -0.72 -14.88
C GLN A 457 -1.63 -0.08 -14.37
N SER A 458 -1.55 0.73 -13.33
CA SER A 458 -2.70 1.49 -12.82
C SER A 458 -2.34 2.93 -12.49
N GLU A 459 -3.38 3.78 -12.47
CA GLU A 459 -3.26 5.19 -12.13
C GLU A 459 -4.46 5.65 -11.31
N LYS A 460 -4.21 6.48 -10.29
CA LYS A 460 -5.26 7.04 -9.45
C LYS A 460 -6.05 8.11 -10.21
N ILE A 461 -7.36 8.06 -10.08
CA ILE A 461 -8.27 9.07 -10.63
C ILE A 461 -8.67 10.00 -9.49
N VAL A 462 -8.24 11.26 -9.56
CA VAL A 462 -8.70 12.32 -8.67
C VAL A 462 -9.83 13.07 -9.37
N GLN A 463 -11.07 12.82 -8.95
CA GLN A 463 -12.23 13.58 -9.40
C GLN A 463 -12.34 14.87 -8.59
N GLU A 464 -12.37 16.01 -9.28
CA GLU A 464 -12.51 17.34 -8.67
C GLU A 464 -13.93 17.60 -8.17
N GLU A 465 -14.93 16.98 -8.80
CA GLU A 465 -16.35 17.13 -8.48
C GLU A 465 -16.85 15.88 -7.74
N CYS A 466 -17.22 16.06 -6.47
CA CYS A 466 -17.95 15.05 -5.71
C CYS A 466 -19.45 15.32 -5.86
N PHE A 467 -20.15 14.37 -6.45
CA PHE A 467 -21.59 14.45 -6.64
C PHE A 467 -22.28 13.57 -5.59
N GLU A 468 -23.31 14.12 -4.95
CA GLU A 468 -24.07 13.47 -3.89
C GLU A 468 -25.49 13.16 -4.37
N VAL A 469 -25.93 11.93 -4.18
CA VAL A 469 -27.31 11.51 -4.40
C VAL A 469 -27.76 10.65 -3.21
N ASP A 470 -28.88 11.01 -2.59
CA ASP A 470 -29.47 10.31 -1.43
C ASP A 470 -28.50 10.10 -0.24
N GLY A 471 -27.68 11.11 0.06
CA GLY A 471 -26.69 11.03 1.13
C GLY A 471 -25.52 10.08 0.84
N LYS A 472 -25.34 9.67 -0.42
CA LYS A 472 -24.26 8.78 -0.87
C LYS A 472 -23.46 9.44 -1.97
N LEU A 473 -22.21 9.04 -2.07
CA LEU A 473 -21.29 9.46 -3.13
C LEU A 473 -20.67 8.23 -3.79
N VAL A 474 -20.43 8.32 -5.09
CA VAL A 474 -19.62 7.36 -5.83
C VAL A 474 -18.35 8.04 -6.27
N LYS A 475 -17.22 7.39 -5.99
CA LYS A 475 -15.90 7.88 -6.38
C LYS A 475 -15.22 6.85 -7.27
N CYS A 476 -14.77 7.27 -8.44
CA CYS A 476 -13.80 6.49 -9.19
C CYS A 476 -12.41 6.75 -8.60
N THR A 477 -11.73 5.70 -8.16
CA THR A 477 -10.47 5.82 -7.43
C THR A 477 -9.25 5.47 -8.27
N GLU A 478 -9.41 4.58 -9.26
CA GLU A 478 -8.30 4.01 -10.00
C GLU A 478 -8.75 3.47 -11.36
N VAL A 479 -7.85 3.53 -12.34
CA VAL A 479 -7.96 2.88 -13.64
C VAL A 479 -6.79 1.93 -13.85
N PHE A 480 -7.08 0.73 -14.35
CA PHE A 480 -6.12 -0.30 -14.74
C PHE A 480 -6.05 -0.39 -16.26
N TYR A 481 -4.85 -0.40 -16.81
CA TYR A 481 -4.59 -0.50 -18.25
C TYR A 481 -4.20 -1.95 -18.60
N LEU A 482 -5.17 -2.73 -19.07
CA LEU A 482 -5.03 -4.16 -19.37
C LEU A 482 -4.31 -4.40 -20.70
N SER A 483 -4.43 -3.46 -21.64
CA SER A 483 -3.63 -3.41 -22.87
C SER A 483 -2.43 -2.47 -22.72
N ASN A 484 -1.41 -2.59 -23.59
CA ASN A 484 -0.24 -1.70 -23.54
C ASN A 484 -0.58 -0.29 -24.07
N VAL A 485 -0.55 0.72 -23.20
CA VAL A 485 -0.94 2.12 -23.52
C VAL A 485 0.25 3.08 -23.52
N SER A 486 1.48 2.58 -23.69
CA SER A 486 2.72 3.36 -23.45
C SER A 486 2.83 4.68 -24.23
N GLU A 487 2.23 4.82 -25.41
CA GLU A 487 2.26 6.05 -26.22
C GLU A 487 1.01 6.94 -26.05
N LEU A 488 -0.05 6.41 -25.44
CA LEU A 488 -1.40 7.01 -25.40
C LEU A 488 -1.88 7.37 -23.99
N HIS A 489 -1.00 7.29 -23.00
CA HIS A 489 -1.36 7.37 -21.58
C HIS A 489 -2.29 8.56 -21.25
N ASN A 490 -1.98 9.77 -21.75
CA ASN A 490 -2.77 10.96 -21.45
C ASN A 490 -4.17 10.96 -22.07
N SER A 491 -4.31 10.45 -23.31
CA SER A 491 -5.60 10.43 -24.00
C SER A 491 -6.52 9.37 -23.40
N VAL A 492 -5.98 8.18 -23.09
CA VAL A 492 -6.74 7.11 -22.42
C VAL A 492 -7.11 7.49 -20.99
N HIS A 493 -6.24 8.19 -20.26
CA HIS A 493 -6.57 8.72 -18.94
C HIS A 493 -7.76 9.71 -19.01
N GLN A 494 -7.80 10.56 -20.03
CA GLN A 494 -8.93 11.48 -20.25
C GLN A 494 -10.22 10.72 -20.58
N LEU A 495 -10.16 9.70 -21.44
CA LEU A 495 -11.29 8.82 -21.71
C LEU A 495 -11.79 8.13 -20.41
N ALA A 496 -10.87 7.66 -19.57
CA ALA A 496 -11.22 7.04 -18.29
C ALA A 496 -11.98 8.02 -17.37
N LYS A 497 -11.61 9.31 -17.35
CA LYS A 497 -12.37 10.35 -16.63
C LYS A 497 -13.78 10.55 -17.18
N GLU A 498 -13.95 10.55 -18.51
CA GLU A 498 -15.26 10.69 -19.16
C GLU A 498 -16.15 9.48 -18.90
N ILE A 499 -15.61 8.27 -19.00
CA ILE A 499 -16.30 7.02 -18.65
C ILE A 499 -16.69 7.04 -17.17
N ALA A 500 -15.80 7.46 -16.28
CA ALA A 500 -16.09 7.57 -14.86
C ALA A 500 -17.24 8.54 -14.57
N LEU A 501 -17.30 9.68 -15.25
CA LEU A 501 -18.38 10.66 -15.12
C LEU A 501 -19.72 10.10 -15.63
N ALA A 502 -19.73 9.45 -16.79
CA ALA A 502 -20.93 8.84 -17.34
C ALA A 502 -21.46 7.70 -16.45
N SER A 503 -20.56 6.85 -15.94
CA SER A 503 -20.87 5.76 -15.01
C SER A 503 -21.48 6.30 -13.72
N TYR A 504 -20.90 7.37 -13.18
CA TYR A 504 -21.41 8.04 -11.99
C TYR A 504 -22.87 8.47 -12.18
N ILE A 505 -23.18 9.16 -13.28
CA ILE A 505 -24.55 9.66 -13.55
C ILE A 505 -25.54 8.49 -13.67
N ALA A 506 -25.14 7.41 -14.34
CA ALA A 506 -25.97 6.22 -14.51
C ALA A 506 -26.24 5.48 -13.18
N LEU A 507 -25.20 5.32 -12.35
CA LEU A 507 -25.29 4.63 -11.05
C LEU A 507 -25.98 5.48 -9.99
N GLY A 508 -26.00 6.81 -10.12
CA GLY A 508 -26.52 7.75 -9.12
C GLY A 508 -27.94 7.44 -8.63
N LYS A 509 -28.82 6.97 -9.51
CA LYS A 509 -30.21 6.57 -9.16
C LYS A 509 -30.31 5.25 -8.39
N HIS A 510 -29.21 4.49 -8.29
CA HIS A 510 -29.18 3.14 -7.74
C HIS A 510 -28.33 3.00 -6.48
N LEU A 511 -27.64 4.06 -6.03
CA LEU A 511 -26.64 3.99 -4.97
C LEU A 511 -27.14 3.37 -3.68
N LYS A 512 -28.36 3.74 -3.27
CA LYS A 512 -28.98 3.18 -2.07
C LYS A 512 -29.21 1.68 -2.18
N THR A 513 -29.70 1.23 -3.33
CA THR A 513 -29.97 -0.19 -3.58
C THR A 513 -28.68 -0.99 -3.72
N LEU A 514 -27.68 -0.45 -4.44
CA LEU A 514 -26.36 -1.08 -4.59
C LEU A 514 -25.69 -1.29 -3.23
N LYS A 515 -25.65 -0.24 -2.40
CA LYS A 515 -25.08 -0.30 -1.05
C LYS A 515 -25.83 -1.25 -0.11
N ASN A 516 -27.17 -1.24 -0.14
CA ASN A 516 -28.00 -2.16 0.63
C ASN A 516 -27.86 -3.63 0.20
N ASN A 517 -27.26 -3.90 -0.96
CA ASN A 517 -26.93 -5.24 -1.43
C ASN A 517 -25.44 -5.57 -1.27
N GLY A 518 -24.67 -4.74 -0.54
CA GLY A 518 -23.24 -4.94 -0.31
C GLY A 518 -22.35 -4.64 -1.52
N MET A 519 -22.88 -4.10 -2.61
CA MET A 519 -22.11 -3.78 -3.83
C MET A 519 -21.41 -2.43 -3.70
N ASN A 520 -20.43 -2.34 -2.80
CA ASN A 520 -19.74 -1.08 -2.49
C ASN A 520 -18.51 -0.84 -3.37
N LYS A 521 -17.83 -1.90 -3.82
CA LYS A 521 -16.71 -1.86 -4.77
C LYS A 521 -17.19 -2.37 -6.13
N ILE A 522 -17.26 -1.50 -7.12
CA ILE A 522 -17.75 -1.82 -8.47
C ILE A 522 -16.59 -1.67 -9.46
N GLY A 523 -16.39 -2.66 -10.32
CA GLY A 523 -15.50 -2.58 -11.48
C GLY A 523 -16.30 -2.33 -12.74
N LEU A 524 -15.71 -1.57 -13.65
CA LEU A 524 -16.19 -1.37 -15.02
C LEU A 524 -15.04 -1.59 -15.98
N ARG A 525 -15.08 -2.67 -16.76
CA ARG A 525 -14.10 -2.98 -17.79
C ARG A 525 -14.65 -2.58 -19.15
N VAL A 526 -13.88 -1.83 -19.92
CA VAL A 526 -14.22 -1.42 -21.28
C VAL A 526 -13.18 -2.00 -22.22
N SER A 527 -13.65 -2.75 -23.22
CA SER A 527 -12.83 -3.41 -24.23
C SER A 527 -13.21 -2.88 -25.60
N MET A 528 -12.22 -2.38 -26.33
CA MET A 528 -12.37 -1.84 -27.67
C MET A 528 -11.35 -2.51 -28.60
N ASP A 529 -11.83 -3.07 -29.70
CA ASP A 529 -11.05 -3.62 -30.80
C ASP A 529 -11.65 -3.14 -32.14
N ALA A 530 -11.00 -3.39 -33.27
CA ALA A 530 -11.41 -2.92 -34.59
C ALA A 530 -12.88 -3.25 -34.94
N ASP A 531 -13.35 -4.42 -34.49
CA ASP A 531 -14.70 -4.93 -34.77
C ASP A 531 -15.57 -5.07 -33.52
N MET A 532 -15.05 -4.77 -32.32
CA MET A 532 -15.73 -5.06 -31.06
C MET A 532 -15.65 -3.89 -30.09
N VAL A 533 -16.81 -3.51 -29.55
CA VAL A 533 -16.92 -2.52 -28.47
C VAL A 533 -17.83 -3.12 -27.42
N GLU A 534 -17.26 -3.44 -26.27
CA GLU A 534 -18.01 -4.01 -25.16
C GLU A 534 -17.60 -3.37 -23.83
N TYR A 535 -18.50 -3.46 -22.86
CA TYR A 535 -18.17 -3.19 -21.48
C TYR A 535 -18.79 -4.24 -20.56
N GLN A 536 -18.17 -4.43 -19.40
CA GLN A 536 -18.63 -5.31 -18.35
C GLN A 536 -18.59 -4.55 -17.03
N ALA A 537 -19.61 -4.71 -16.20
CA ALA A 537 -19.64 -4.13 -14.86
C ALA A 537 -19.96 -5.20 -13.83
N GLY A 538 -19.28 -5.16 -12.68
CA GLY A 538 -19.45 -6.17 -11.65
C GLY A 538 -18.96 -5.74 -10.26
N SER A 539 -19.34 -6.52 -9.26
CA SER A 539 -18.97 -6.33 -7.86
C SER A 539 -18.84 -7.70 -7.17
N GLY A 540 -17.85 -7.86 -6.30
CA GLY A 540 -17.66 -9.11 -5.54
C GLY A 540 -17.39 -10.35 -6.40
N GLY A 541 -16.83 -10.19 -7.61
CA GLY A 541 -16.60 -11.28 -8.55
C GLY A 541 -17.84 -11.73 -9.32
N GLN A 542 -18.91 -10.93 -9.31
CA GLN A 542 -20.15 -11.19 -10.04
C GLN A 542 -20.55 -9.99 -10.89
N VAL A 543 -21.15 -10.26 -12.05
CA VAL A 543 -21.68 -9.23 -12.96
C VAL A 543 -22.86 -8.52 -12.31
N LEU A 544 -22.97 -7.20 -12.52
CA LEU A 544 -24.10 -6.42 -12.02
C LEU A 544 -25.42 -6.90 -12.66
N PRO A 545 -26.53 -6.90 -11.89
CA PRO A 545 -27.86 -7.18 -12.43
C PRO A 545 -28.25 -6.32 -13.66
N GLN A 546 -28.98 -6.92 -14.60
CA GLN A 546 -29.29 -6.33 -15.92
C GLN A 546 -29.95 -4.95 -15.85
N HIS A 547 -30.78 -4.67 -14.84
CA HIS A 547 -31.44 -3.37 -14.72
C HIS A 547 -30.47 -2.22 -14.45
N TYR A 548 -29.32 -2.48 -13.83
CA TYR A 548 -28.25 -1.48 -13.70
C TYR A 548 -27.49 -1.30 -15.03
N LEU A 549 -27.27 -2.40 -15.77
CA LEU A 549 -26.59 -2.38 -17.06
C LEU A 549 -27.36 -1.56 -18.11
N ASN A 550 -28.69 -1.69 -18.19
CA ASN A 550 -29.50 -0.91 -19.14
C ASN A 550 -29.34 0.62 -18.98
N ASP A 551 -29.11 1.06 -17.74
CA ASP A 551 -28.90 2.47 -17.42
C ASP A 551 -27.46 2.92 -17.72
N LEU A 552 -26.50 2.03 -17.50
CA LEU A 552 -25.11 2.22 -17.92
C LEU A 552 -24.98 2.28 -19.44
N ASP A 553 -25.69 1.42 -20.19
CA ASP A 553 -25.72 1.41 -21.66
C ASP A 553 -26.04 2.81 -22.21
N SER A 554 -27.11 3.41 -21.69
CA SER A 554 -27.61 4.72 -22.14
C SER A 554 -26.59 5.84 -21.92
N ALA A 555 -25.70 5.70 -20.93
CA ALA A 555 -24.69 6.71 -20.58
C ALA A 555 -23.32 6.43 -21.22
N LEU A 556 -22.89 5.17 -21.29
CA LEU A 556 -21.55 4.77 -21.70
C LEU A 556 -21.39 4.66 -23.21
N ILE A 557 -22.39 4.12 -23.90
CA ILE A 557 -22.34 3.87 -25.35
C ILE A 557 -21.98 5.16 -26.14
N PRO A 558 -22.59 6.34 -25.86
CA PRO A 558 -22.23 7.57 -26.56
C PRO A 558 -20.78 8.03 -26.34
N VAL A 559 -20.27 7.89 -25.11
CA VAL A 559 -18.89 8.28 -24.74
C VAL A 559 -17.88 7.39 -25.47
N ILE A 560 -18.12 6.08 -25.42
CA ILE A 560 -17.24 5.08 -26.04
C ILE A 560 -17.22 5.26 -27.57
N HIS A 561 -18.38 5.39 -28.23
CA HIS A 561 -18.41 5.59 -29.69
C HIS A 561 -17.83 6.95 -30.12
N GLY A 562 -18.04 8.01 -29.34
CA GLY A 562 -17.43 9.31 -29.59
C GLY A 562 -15.91 9.24 -29.59
N TRP A 563 -15.32 8.44 -28.70
CA TRP A 563 -13.88 8.22 -28.67
C TRP A 563 -13.34 7.49 -29.90
N ILE A 564 -14.03 6.41 -30.32
CA ILE A 564 -13.64 5.61 -31.49
C ILE A 564 -13.66 6.44 -32.76
N SER A 565 -14.65 7.33 -32.91
CA SER A 565 -14.69 8.23 -34.08
C SER A 565 -13.51 9.21 -34.15
N ASN A 566 -12.84 9.48 -33.02
CA ASN A 566 -11.77 10.46 -32.91
C ASN A 566 -10.37 9.83 -32.92
N THR A 567 -10.22 8.50 -32.83
CA THR A 567 -8.91 7.84 -32.68
C THR A 567 -8.84 6.50 -33.42
N THR A 568 -7.70 6.22 -34.06
CA THR A 568 -7.43 4.94 -34.78
C THR A 568 -6.67 3.91 -33.94
N ASN A 569 -6.69 4.05 -32.61
CA ASN A 569 -5.70 3.41 -31.73
C ASN A 569 -6.33 2.29 -30.89
N LEU A 570 -6.50 1.14 -31.54
CA LEU A 570 -7.03 -0.11 -30.98
C LEU A 570 -5.93 -1.20 -31.07
N PRO A 571 -5.94 -2.22 -30.21
CA PRO A 571 -6.94 -2.52 -29.17
C PRO A 571 -6.70 -1.77 -27.85
N LEU A 572 -7.78 -1.47 -27.13
CA LEU A 572 -7.77 -0.84 -25.82
C LEU A 572 -8.61 -1.67 -24.84
N GLU A 573 -8.02 -2.01 -23.70
CA GLU A 573 -8.74 -2.65 -22.59
C GLU A 573 -8.38 -1.91 -21.29
N ILE A 574 -9.38 -1.33 -20.63
CA ILE A 574 -9.22 -0.60 -19.36
C ILE A 574 -10.26 -1.04 -18.35
N GLU A 575 -9.91 -1.02 -17.06
CA GLU A 575 -10.84 -1.32 -15.96
C GLU A 575 -10.82 -0.22 -14.90
N LEU A 576 -11.98 0.37 -14.63
CA LEU A 576 -12.16 1.45 -13.65
C LEU A 576 -12.76 0.89 -12.35
N ILE A 577 -12.26 1.36 -11.21
CA ILE A 577 -12.72 0.96 -9.88
C ILE A 577 -13.49 2.10 -9.20
N PHE A 578 -14.73 1.81 -8.83
CA PHE A 578 -15.64 2.71 -8.15
C PHE A 578 -15.94 2.23 -6.73
N PHE A 579 -16.09 3.20 -5.81
CA PHE A 579 -16.52 2.95 -4.45
C PHE A 579 -17.76 3.77 -4.09
N ILE A 580 -18.72 3.15 -3.40
CA ILE A 580 -19.93 3.80 -2.88
C ILE A 580 -19.77 4.12 -1.39
N ASN A 581 -19.62 5.41 -1.07
CA ASN A 581 -19.42 5.89 0.30
C ASN A 581 -20.66 6.68 0.80
N GLU A 582 -20.85 6.78 2.11
CA GLU A 582 -21.80 7.75 2.70
C GLU A 582 -21.25 9.18 2.57
N SER A 583 -22.14 10.16 2.40
CA SER A 583 -21.77 11.57 2.48
C SER A 583 -21.41 11.95 3.92
N LEU A 584 -20.33 12.71 4.05
CA LEU A 584 -19.84 13.27 5.32
C LEU A 584 -20.21 14.77 5.47
N LEU A 585 -20.96 15.34 4.52
CA LEU A 585 -21.30 16.77 4.47
C LEU A 585 -22.51 17.16 5.34
N ILE A 586 -22.81 16.40 6.40
CA ILE A 586 -23.95 16.65 7.29
C ILE A 586 -23.49 17.27 8.61
#